data_AF-A0A1G3AIZ9-F1
#
_entry.id   AF-A0A1G3AIZ9-F1
#
_cell.length_a   1.000
_cell.length_b   1.000
_cell.length_c   1.000
_cell.angle_alpha   90.00
_cell.angle_beta   90.00
_cell.angle_gamma   90.00
#
_symmetry.space_group_name_H-M   'P 1'
#
loop_
_entity.id
_entity.type
_entity.pdbx_description
1 polymer ?
#
loop_
_entity_poly.entity_id
_entity_poly.type
_entity_poly.pdbx_seq_one_letter_code
_entity_poly.pdbx_strand_id
1 'polypeptide(L)'
;MVESAHEAIVAPEIFDEVQRILAGRHRTYSPNSRYLLSCMVTCYHCGRNMTGVYRSLGGSCDRKERYYFCDRKSLSNHRGDPNCPHPAVRIERLESFVLKAVRQHLLDKGADKGIRQAIVRARSKNALQTTQDEKRLQELRRKIDRGTENLALADKRDFAAISNLLTAWREEEAEVAERIERRRAALEPLPEALEIIRQLGAIQKRLTDAHHAKLQYALRQTIASIRVGVRKATMGSLTYREHFGELRFHNALLPGKVIPIPDEAIGVRKIWREIGAMVRGIDRPLRLTDVCLYLGTKDHSLASYHVRRAVRAGLLRKVGWVGGWVATG
;
A
#
# COMPACT_ATOMS: atom_id res chain seq x y z
N MET A 1 -30.30 -23.08 11.74
CA MET A 1 -31.47 -22.37 11.18
C MET A 1 -32.02 -23.28 10.10
N VAL A 2 -33.31 -23.59 10.14
CA VAL A 2 -33.94 -24.47 9.15
C VAL A 2 -34.30 -23.59 7.94
N GLU A 3 -33.79 -23.94 6.77
CA GLU A 3 -34.17 -23.29 5.50
C GLU A 3 -35.65 -23.60 5.19
N SER A 4 -36.37 -22.62 4.62
CA SER A 4 -37.80 -22.71 4.24
C SER A 4 -38.84 -22.59 5.37
N ALA A 5 -38.54 -21.85 6.44
CA ALA A 5 -39.54 -21.55 7.49
C ALA A 5 -40.63 -20.54 7.05
N HIS A 6 -40.46 -19.88 5.91
CA HIS A 6 -41.43 -18.96 5.32
C HIS A 6 -41.37 -19.05 3.79
N GLU A 7 -42.47 -18.64 3.14
CA GLU A 7 -42.53 -18.52 1.69
C GLU A 7 -41.47 -17.51 1.19
N ALA A 8 -40.80 -17.85 0.10
CA ALA A 8 -39.75 -17.03 -0.47
C ALA A 8 -40.37 -15.80 -1.16
N ILE A 9 -39.95 -14.60 -0.75
CA ILE A 9 -40.43 -13.33 -1.31
C ILE A 9 -39.95 -13.14 -2.76
N VAL A 10 -38.83 -13.78 -3.13
CA VAL A 10 -38.21 -13.66 -4.44
C VAL A 10 -37.76 -15.05 -4.90
N ALA A 11 -37.85 -15.31 -6.19
CA ALA A 11 -37.38 -16.54 -6.79
C ALA A 11 -35.86 -16.70 -6.55
N PRO A 12 -35.36 -17.92 -6.21
CA PRO A 12 -33.94 -18.17 -5.96
C PRO A 12 -33.03 -17.68 -7.08
N GLU A 13 -33.47 -17.80 -8.33
CA GLU A 13 -32.72 -17.42 -9.53
C GLU A 13 -32.52 -15.90 -9.60
N ILE A 14 -33.54 -15.13 -9.20
CA ILE A 14 -33.47 -13.66 -9.09
C ILE A 14 -32.55 -13.27 -7.94
N PHE A 15 -32.65 -13.97 -6.81
CA PHE A 15 -31.77 -13.74 -5.67
C PHE A 15 -30.31 -13.98 -6.03
N ASP A 16 -30.00 -15.10 -6.69
CA ASP A 16 -28.65 -15.47 -7.13
C ASP A 16 -28.11 -14.51 -8.20
N GLU A 17 -28.96 -14.04 -9.12
CA GLU A 17 -28.60 -12.99 -10.09
C GLU A 17 -28.23 -11.68 -9.37
N VAL A 18 -29.03 -11.26 -8.39
CA VAL A 18 -28.74 -10.07 -7.58
C VAL A 18 -27.47 -10.27 -6.76
N GLN A 19 -27.24 -11.45 -6.17
CA GLN A 19 -25.99 -11.76 -5.46
C GLN A 19 -24.79 -11.72 -6.41
N ARG A 20 -24.90 -12.21 -7.65
CA ARG A 20 -23.85 -12.09 -8.68
C ARG A 20 -23.57 -10.63 -9.05
N ILE A 21 -24.61 -9.82 -9.24
CA ILE A 21 -24.47 -8.39 -9.52
C ILE A 21 -23.83 -7.65 -8.34
N LEU A 22 -24.23 -7.97 -7.10
CA LEU A 22 -23.67 -7.38 -5.88
C LEU A 22 -22.23 -7.81 -5.62
N ALA A 23 -21.89 -9.08 -5.89
CA ALA A 23 -20.51 -9.59 -5.82
C ALA A 23 -19.59 -8.90 -6.83
N GLY A 24 -20.09 -8.56 -8.02
CA GLY A 24 -19.39 -7.75 -9.01
C GLY A 24 -19.27 -6.26 -8.64
N ARG A 25 -20.14 -5.74 -7.76
CA ARG A 25 -20.07 -4.37 -7.22
C ARG A 25 -19.07 -4.28 -6.07
N HIS A 26 -17.78 -4.49 -6.35
CA HIS A 26 -16.76 -3.86 -5.51
C HIS A 26 -16.88 -2.35 -5.65
N ARG A 27 -16.73 -1.58 -4.55
CA ARG A 27 -16.72 -0.10 -4.62
C ARG A 27 -15.79 0.34 -5.74
N THR A 28 -16.38 0.78 -6.86
CA THR A 28 -15.64 1.11 -8.06
C THR A 28 -14.75 2.30 -7.73
N TYR A 29 -13.46 2.13 -7.98
CA TYR A 29 -12.48 3.19 -7.95
C TYR A 29 -12.99 4.36 -8.80
N SER A 30 -13.11 5.56 -8.20
CA SER A 30 -13.36 6.78 -8.96
C SER A 30 -12.02 7.27 -9.51
N PRO A 31 -11.84 7.32 -10.85
CA PRO A 31 -10.60 7.78 -11.47
C PRO A 31 -10.28 9.26 -11.22
N ASN A 32 -11.25 10.04 -10.72
CA ASN A 32 -11.10 11.45 -10.36
C ASN A 32 -10.80 11.66 -8.86
N SER A 33 -10.20 10.68 -8.18
CA SER A 33 -9.75 10.92 -6.81
C SER A 33 -8.67 12.00 -6.78
N ARG A 34 -8.83 12.98 -5.90
CA ARG A 34 -7.88 14.09 -5.69
C ARG A 34 -6.49 13.63 -5.21
N TYR A 35 -6.35 12.37 -4.82
CA TYR A 35 -5.16 11.81 -4.20
C TYR A 35 -4.63 10.63 -5.02
N LEU A 36 -3.34 10.68 -5.37
CA LEU A 36 -2.72 9.74 -6.29
C LEU A 36 -2.70 8.31 -5.75
N LEU A 37 -2.56 8.15 -4.43
CA LEU A 37 -2.50 6.86 -3.75
C LEU A 37 -3.81 6.46 -3.08
N SER A 38 -4.92 7.07 -3.49
CA SER A 38 -6.25 6.70 -3.00
C SER A 38 -6.49 5.19 -3.14
N CYS A 39 -6.98 4.58 -2.06
CA CYS A 39 -7.23 3.13 -1.97
C CYS A 39 -6.00 2.22 -2.16
N MET A 40 -4.77 2.74 -2.09
CA MET A 40 -3.52 1.95 -2.16
C MET A 40 -2.73 1.95 -0.85
N VAL A 41 -2.93 2.98 -0.02
CA VAL A 41 -2.27 3.11 1.29
C VAL A 41 -3.11 2.43 2.37
N THR A 42 -2.48 1.56 3.14
CA THR A 42 -3.09 0.84 4.27
C THR A 42 -2.33 1.10 5.56
N CYS A 43 -3.04 1.08 6.67
CA CYS A 43 -2.44 1.17 8.00
C CYS A 43 -1.74 -0.14 8.34
N TYR A 44 -0.49 -0.07 8.79
CA TYR A 44 0.28 -1.23 9.21
C TYR A 44 -0.37 -1.96 10.39
N HIS A 45 -1.01 -1.20 11.30
CA HIS A 45 -1.57 -1.69 12.57
C HIS A 45 -2.96 -2.32 12.43
N CYS A 46 -3.90 -1.63 11.77
CA CYS A 46 -5.26 -2.15 11.61
C CYS A 46 -5.53 -2.79 10.25
N GLY A 47 -4.59 -2.72 9.30
CA GLY A 47 -4.72 -3.32 7.97
C GLY A 47 -5.66 -2.59 7.00
N ARG A 48 -6.28 -1.48 7.43
CA ARG A 48 -7.33 -0.81 6.65
C ARG A 48 -6.80 0.31 5.77
N ASN A 49 -7.53 0.59 4.70
CA ASN A 49 -7.22 1.69 3.79
C ASN A 49 -7.24 3.03 4.52
N MET A 50 -6.24 3.86 4.24
CA MET A 50 -6.13 5.22 4.77
C MET A 50 -6.89 6.20 3.87
N THR A 51 -7.52 7.19 4.48
CA THR A 51 -8.34 8.20 3.79
C THR A 51 -7.53 9.47 3.59
N GLY A 52 -7.60 10.06 2.41
CA GLY A 52 -7.02 11.37 2.14
C GLY A 52 -7.87 12.48 2.76
N VAL A 53 -7.27 13.29 3.64
CA VAL A 53 -7.93 14.39 4.34
C VAL A 53 -7.16 15.69 4.15
N TYR A 54 -7.88 16.80 4.12
CA TYR A 54 -7.29 18.13 4.22
C TYR A 54 -7.35 18.60 5.68
N ARG A 55 -6.30 19.26 6.14
CA ARG A 55 -6.33 19.98 7.42
C ARG A 55 -6.06 21.45 7.13
N SER A 56 -7.03 22.30 7.47
CA SER A 56 -6.80 23.74 7.52
C SER A 56 -6.03 24.03 8.81
N LEU A 57 -4.87 24.68 8.70
CA LEU A 57 -4.18 25.25 9.85
C LEU A 57 -4.89 26.58 10.12
N GLY A 58 -5.70 26.66 11.19
CA GLY A 58 -6.44 27.88 11.51
C GLY A 58 -5.54 29.11 11.68
N GLY A 59 -6.01 30.27 11.21
CA GLY A 59 -5.37 31.58 11.30
C GLY A 59 -4.65 32.01 10.02
N SER A 60 -5.14 33.09 9.35
CA SER A 60 -4.60 33.93 8.24
C SER A 60 -3.75 33.30 7.11
N CYS A 61 -3.41 32.02 7.16
CA CYS A 61 -2.55 31.34 6.21
C CYS A 61 -3.38 30.32 5.43
N ASP A 62 -3.52 30.55 4.13
CA ASP A 62 -4.23 29.65 3.20
C ASP A 62 -3.45 28.33 2.93
N ARG A 63 -2.55 27.94 3.85
CA ARG A 63 -1.73 26.73 3.70
C ARG A 63 -2.51 25.50 4.17
N LYS A 64 -3.15 24.85 3.20
CA LYS A 64 -3.85 23.58 3.38
C LYS A 64 -2.84 22.43 3.30
N GLU A 65 -2.63 21.72 4.41
CA GLU A 65 -1.81 20.51 4.43
C GLU A 65 -2.68 19.27 4.20
N ARG A 66 -2.20 18.33 3.38
CA ARG A 66 -2.95 17.12 3.01
C ARG A 66 -2.29 15.89 3.61
N TYR A 67 -3.12 14.97 4.10
CA TYR A 67 -2.67 13.77 4.79
C TYR A 67 -3.39 12.52 4.31
N TYR A 68 -2.69 11.40 4.22
CA TYR A 68 -3.32 10.08 4.34
C TYR A 68 -3.47 9.78 5.83
N PHE A 69 -4.70 9.54 6.28
CA PHE A 69 -5.05 9.35 7.68
C PHE A 69 -5.78 8.04 7.91
N CYS A 70 -5.41 7.31 8.97
CA CYS A 70 -6.13 6.13 9.43
C CYS A 70 -7.30 6.54 10.33
N ASP A 71 -8.53 6.52 9.82
CA ASP A 71 -9.72 6.93 10.57
C ASP A 71 -10.01 6.01 11.78
N ARG A 72 -10.45 6.62 12.88
CA ARG A 72 -10.89 5.97 14.12
C ARG A 72 -12.22 5.26 13.98
N LYS A 73 -13.12 5.81 13.14
CA LYS A 73 -14.42 5.20 12.82
C LYS A 73 -14.29 3.81 12.20
N SER A 74 -13.11 3.49 11.67
CA SER A 74 -12.84 2.15 11.17
C SER A 74 -12.92 1.08 12.29
N LEU A 75 -12.55 1.34 13.53
CA LEU A 75 -12.39 0.25 14.53
C LEU A 75 -13.69 -0.50 14.91
N SER A 76 -14.88 0.00 14.55
CA SER A 76 -16.18 -0.60 14.92
C SER A 76 -16.48 -1.99 14.33
N ASN A 77 -15.74 -2.45 13.32
CA ASN A 77 -16.05 -3.69 12.59
C ASN A 77 -15.17 -4.91 12.97
N HIS A 78 -14.61 -4.95 14.19
CA HIS A 78 -13.86 -6.08 14.78
C HIS A 78 -12.66 -6.67 14.01
N ARG A 79 -12.29 -6.15 12.84
CA ARG A 79 -11.15 -6.61 12.00
C ARG A 79 -9.97 -5.64 12.03
N GLY A 80 -9.37 -5.40 13.20
CA GLY A 80 -8.15 -4.59 13.33
C GLY A 80 -7.73 -4.36 14.78
N ASP A 81 -6.46 -3.99 15.01
CA ASP A 81 -5.92 -3.71 16.34
C ASP A 81 -6.72 -2.59 17.04
N PRO A 82 -7.40 -2.87 18.18
CA PRO A 82 -8.16 -1.87 18.93
C PRO A 82 -7.26 -0.74 19.48
N ASN A 83 -5.96 -0.96 19.57
CA ASN A 83 -4.96 0.02 20.01
C ASN A 83 -4.29 0.76 18.85
N CYS A 84 -4.89 0.75 17.65
CA CYS A 84 -4.34 1.44 16.49
C CYS A 84 -3.99 2.90 16.82
N PRO A 85 -2.72 3.33 16.64
CA PRO A 85 -2.30 4.69 16.96
C PRO A 85 -2.75 5.75 15.93
N HIS A 86 -3.59 5.36 14.96
CA HIS A 86 -4.13 6.19 13.89
C HIS A 86 -3.06 7.05 13.20
N PRO A 87 -2.13 6.42 12.44
CA PRO A 87 -1.08 7.16 11.74
C PRO A 87 -1.66 8.17 10.75
N ALA A 88 -0.95 9.29 10.59
CA ALA A 88 -1.23 10.33 9.62
C ALA A 88 0.08 10.66 8.90
N VAL A 89 0.09 10.65 7.57
CA VAL A 89 1.29 10.91 6.77
C VAL A 89 1.00 11.95 5.71
N ARG A 90 1.93 12.90 5.53
CA ARG A 90 1.80 13.96 4.53
C ARG A 90 1.78 13.37 3.12
N ILE A 91 0.79 13.76 2.34
CA ILE A 91 0.57 13.22 1.00
C ILE A 91 1.78 13.51 0.11
N GLU A 92 2.27 14.76 0.14
CA GLU A 92 3.39 15.20 -0.69
C GLU A 92 4.65 14.37 -0.43
N ARG A 93 4.87 13.98 0.83
CA ARG A 93 6.03 13.16 1.23
C ARG A 93 5.91 11.72 0.77
N LEU A 94 4.77 11.09 1.02
CA LEU A 94 4.54 9.69 0.65
C LEU A 94 4.52 9.51 -0.87
N GLU A 95 3.80 10.37 -1.58
CA GLU A 95 3.71 10.31 -3.05
C GLU A 95 5.06 10.56 -3.71
N SER A 96 5.84 11.53 -3.22
CA SER A 96 7.19 11.79 -3.72
C SER A 96 8.11 10.57 -3.50
N PHE A 97 8.04 9.94 -2.33
CA PHE A 97 8.82 8.73 -2.06
C PHE A 97 8.43 7.59 -3.00
N VAL A 98 7.13 7.32 -3.14
CA VAL A 98 6.62 6.22 -3.99
C VAL A 98 7.02 6.44 -5.45
N LEU A 99 6.84 7.64 -5.98
CA LEU A 99 7.22 7.97 -7.36
C LEU A 99 8.74 7.85 -7.56
N LYS A 100 9.55 8.25 -6.58
CA LYS A 100 11.01 8.06 -6.63
C LYS A 100 11.38 6.58 -6.62
N ALA A 101 10.78 5.78 -5.75
CA ALA A 101 11.02 4.34 -5.67
C ALA A 101 10.63 3.62 -6.96
N VAL A 102 9.49 3.99 -7.55
CA VAL A 102 9.04 3.51 -8.86
C VAL A 102 10.09 3.81 -9.93
N ARG A 103 10.57 5.07 -10.04
CA ARG A 103 11.60 5.42 -11.03
C ARG A 103 12.89 4.63 -10.82
N GLN A 104 13.40 4.61 -9.59
CA GLN A 104 14.67 3.98 -9.25
C GLN A 104 14.66 2.45 -9.47
N HIS A 105 13.53 1.80 -9.19
CA HIS A 105 13.46 0.35 -9.23
C HIS A 105 12.84 -0.22 -10.51
N LEU A 106 12.05 0.56 -11.25
CA LEU A 106 11.36 0.09 -12.46
C LEU A 106 11.83 0.76 -13.76
N LEU A 107 12.35 1.99 -13.70
CA LEU A 107 12.63 2.80 -14.90
C LEU A 107 14.12 3.10 -15.14
N ASP A 108 15.01 2.84 -14.17
CA ASP A 108 16.44 2.99 -14.39
C ASP A 108 16.94 2.01 -15.48
N LYS A 109 17.84 2.50 -16.35
CA LYS A 109 18.19 1.88 -17.65
C LYS A 109 18.63 0.41 -17.58
N GLY A 110 19.20 -0.04 -16.45
CA GLY A 110 19.58 -1.44 -16.23
C GLY A 110 18.43 -2.31 -15.71
N ALA A 111 17.50 -1.73 -14.95
CA ALA A 111 16.34 -2.41 -14.40
C ALA A 111 15.26 -2.63 -15.48
N ASP A 112 15.04 -1.66 -16.38
CA ASP A 112 13.98 -1.73 -17.41
C ASP A 112 14.11 -2.95 -18.34
N LYS A 113 15.32 -3.27 -18.83
CA LYS A 113 15.52 -4.46 -19.70
C LYS A 113 15.29 -5.78 -18.94
N GLY A 114 15.85 -5.89 -17.73
CA GLY A 114 15.70 -7.08 -16.89
C GLY A 114 14.26 -7.31 -16.43
N ILE A 115 13.55 -6.24 -16.09
CA ILE A 115 12.15 -6.27 -15.67
C ILE A 115 11.25 -6.60 -16.86
N ARG A 116 11.45 -6.01 -18.05
CA ARG A 116 10.71 -6.41 -19.26
C ARG A 116 10.87 -7.90 -19.56
N GLN A 117 12.09 -8.42 -19.48
CA GLN A 117 12.34 -9.86 -19.66
C GLN A 117 11.68 -10.70 -18.54
N ALA A 118 11.74 -10.24 -17.29
CA ALA A 118 11.06 -10.90 -16.18
C ALA A 118 9.53 -10.90 -16.33
N ILE A 119 8.93 -9.81 -16.80
CA ILE A 119 7.51 -9.71 -17.13
C ILE A 119 7.16 -10.68 -18.25
N VAL A 120 7.95 -10.75 -19.32
CA VAL A 120 7.74 -11.70 -20.43
C VAL A 120 7.82 -13.14 -19.94
N ARG A 121 8.81 -13.49 -19.10
CA ARG A 121 8.96 -14.82 -18.51
C ARG A 121 7.84 -15.15 -17.52
N ALA A 122 7.41 -14.18 -16.71
CA ALA A 122 6.28 -14.34 -15.81
C ALA A 122 4.97 -14.53 -16.58
N ARG A 123 4.78 -13.80 -17.70
CA ARG A 123 3.66 -13.98 -18.62
C ARG A 123 3.67 -15.37 -19.26
N SER A 124 4.81 -15.83 -19.79
CA SER A 124 4.88 -17.16 -20.41
C SER A 124 4.63 -18.28 -19.39
N LYS A 125 5.20 -18.17 -18.18
CA LYS A 125 4.96 -19.13 -17.10
C LYS A 125 3.50 -19.13 -16.64
N ASN A 126 2.91 -17.95 -16.42
CA ASN A 126 1.50 -17.87 -16.03
C ASN A 126 0.58 -18.34 -17.16
N ALA A 127 0.85 -18.02 -18.42
CA ALA A 127 0.08 -18.51 -19.56
C ALA A 127 0.11 -20.04 -19.60
N LEU A 128 1.27 -20.66 -19.44
CA LEU A 128 1.41 -22.11 -19.37
C LEU A 128 0.60 -22.72 -18.20
N GLN A 129 0.68 -22.13 -17.02
CA GLN A 129 -0.06 -22.60 -15.85
C GLN A 129 -1.58 -22.37 -15.99
N THR A 130 -2.00 -21.28 -16.62
CA THR A 130 -3.41 -21.01 -16.96
C THR A 130 -3.92 -22.05 -17.95
N THR A 131 -3.15 -22.39 -19.00
CA THR A 131 -3.51 -23.46 -19.94
C THR A 131 -3.60 -24.83 -19.25
N GLN A 132 -2.74 -25.12 -18.27
CA GLN A 132 -2.84 -26.35 -17.47
C GLN A 132 -4.11 -26.37 -16.62
N ASP A 133 -4.44 -25.26 -15.96
CA ASP A 133 -5.67 -25.13 -15.17
C ASP A 133 -6.93 -25.20 -16.04
N GLU A 134 -6.91 -24.63 -17.25
CA GLU A 134 -8.00 -24.74 -18.24
C GLU A 134 -8.25 -26.18 -18.66
N LYS A 135 -7.18 -26.96 -18.91
CA LYS A 135 -7.29 -28.40 -19.18
C LYS A 135 -7.90 -29.14 -17.99
N ARG A 136 -7.44 -28.84 -16.77
CA ARG A 136 -7.99 -29.44 -15.55
C ARG A 136 -9.46 -29.09 -15.35
N LEU A 137 -9.86 -27.85 -15.63
CA LEU A 137 -11.24 -27.40 -15.58
C LEU A 137 -12.12 -28.18 -16.59
N GLN A 138 -11.62 -28.38 -17.81
CA GLN A 138 -12.32 -29.17 -18.82
C GLN A 138 -12.48 -30.65 -18.41
N GLU A 139 -11.46 -31.24 -17.79
CA GLU A 139 -11.52 -32.60 -17.24
C GLU A 139 -12.54 -32.72 -16.11
N LEU A 140 -12.58 -31.75 -15.19
CA LEU A 140 -13.56 -31.71 -14.09
C LEU A 140 -14.99 -31.59 -14.61
N ARG A 141 -15.23 -30.70 -15.59
CA ARG A 141 -16.54 -30.57 -16.25
C ARG A 141 -17.01 -31.90 -16.86
N ARG A 142 -16.13 -32.58 -17.60
CA ARG A 142 -16.42 -33.91 -18.16
C ARG A 142 -16.74 -34.96 -17.07
N LYS A 143 -16.09 -34.90 -15.92
CA LYS A 143 -16.39 -35.79 -14.78
C LYS A 143 -17.74 -35.47 -14.16
N ILE A 144 -18.07 -34.19 -14.01
CA ILE A 144 -19.37 -33.74 -13.51
C ILE A 144 -20.48 -34.20 -14.45
N ASP A 145 -20.34 -33.97 -15.76
CA ASP A 145 -21.33 -34.39 -16.76
C ASP A 145 -21.60 -35.90 -16.69
N ARG A 146 -20.54 -36.72 -16.71
CA ARG A 146 -20.65 -38.18 -16.56
C ARG A 146 -21.23 -38.59 -15.21
N GLY A 147 -20.85 -37.90 -14.13
CA GLY A 147 -21.36 -38.15 -12.79
C GLY A 147 -22.86 -37.83 -12.69
N THR A 148 -23.33 -36.79 -13.36
CA THR A 148 -24.76 -36.44 -13.43
C THR A 148 -25.56 -37.43 -14.26
N GLU A 149 -25.02 -37.89 -15.38
CA GLU A 149 -25.62 -38.99 -16.17
C GLU A 149 -25.72 -40.27 -15.33
N ASN A 150 -24.64 -40.63 -14.63
CA ASN A 150 -24.63 -41.79 -13.74
C ASN A 150 -25.62 -41.65 -12.59
N LEU A 151 -25.77 -40.46 -11.99
CA LEU A 151 -26.76 -40.20 -10.94
C LEU A 151 -28.19 -40.39 -11.46
N ALA A 152 -28.47 -40.00 -12.70
CA ALA A 152 -29.78 -40.18 -13.32
C ALA A 152 -30.14 -41.65 -13.55
N LEU A 153 -29.13 -42.52 -13.67
CA LEU A 153 -29.26 -43.96 -13.89
C LEU A 153 -29.03 -44.79 -12.60
N ALA A 154 -28.70 -44.16 -11.48
CA ALA A 154 -28.27 -44.83 -10.26
C ALA A 154 -29.44 -45.35 -9.41
N ASP A 155 -29.20 -46.46 -8.72
CA ASP A 155 -30.11 -46.96 -7.69
C ASP A 155 -30.17 -46.00 -6.48
N LYS A 156 -31.32 -45.99 -5.79
CA LYS A 156 -31.58 -45.12 -4.64
C LYS A 156 -30.53 -45.23 -3.52
N ARG A 157 -29.86 -46.38 -3.40
CA ARG A 157 -28.83 -46.64 -2.38
C ARG A 157 -27.52 -45.88 -2.65
N ASP A 158 -27.20 -45.64 -3.91
CA ASP A 158 -25.94 -45.01 -4.33
C ASP A 158 -26.08 -43.50 -4.54
N PHE A 159 -27.30 -42.98 -4.54
CA PHE A 159 -27.63 -41.58 -4.78
C PHE A 159 -26.85 -40.61 -3.88
N ALA A 160 -26.76 -40.93 -2.58
CA ALA A 160 -26.03 -40.10 -1.61
C ALA A 160 -24.53 -40.07 -1.88
N ALA A 161 -23.93 -41.21 -2.25
CA ALA A 161 -22.49 -41.30 -2.54
C ALA A 161 -22.13 -40.53 -3.81
N ILE A 162 -22.92 -40.67 -4.87
CA ILE A 162 -22.71 -39.98 -6.16
C ILE A 162 -22.96 -38.46 -6.00
N SER A 163 -24.00 -38.07 -5.27
CA SER A 163 -24.29 -36.66 -4.98
C SER A 163 -23.15 -35.97 -4.23
N ASN A 164 -22.58 -36.62 -3.21
CA ASN A 164 -21.43 -36.08 -2.47
C ASN A 164 -20.18 -35.90 -3.34
N LEU A 165 -19.91 -36.84 -4.25
CA LEU A 165 -18.80 -36.73 -5.21
C LEU A 165 -19.01 -35.57 -6.20
N LEU A 166 -20.25 -35.38 -6.68
CA LEU A 166 -20.60 -34.26 -7.56
C LEU A 166 -20.43 -32.91 -6.87
N THR A 167 -20.83 -32.79 -5.60
CA THR A 167 -20.61 -31.57 -4.81
C THR A 167 -19.13 -31.24 -4.68
N ALA A 168 -18.30 -32.24 -4.32
CA ALA A 168 -16.85 -32.05 -4.21
C ALA A 168 -16.20 -31.62 -5.54
N TRP A 169 -16.62 -32.19 -6.68
CA TRP A 169 -16.10 -31.78 -7.98
C TRP A 169 -16.55 -30.38 -8.39
N ARG A 170 -17.77 -29.95 -8.02
CA ARG A 170 -18.27 -28.59 -8.27
C ARG A 170 -17.52 -27.56 -7.42
N GLU A 171 -17.17 -27.90 -6.19
CA GLU A 171 -16.31 -27.07 -5.34
C GLU A 171 -14.90 -26.93 -5.95
N GLU A 172 -14.28 -28.03 -6.38
CA GLU A 172 -12.99 -28.02 -7.08
C GLU A 172 -13.07 -27.20 -8.39
N GLU A 173 -14.17 -27.30 -9.15
CA GLU A 173 -14.42 -26.49 -10.36
C GLU A 173 -14.40 -25.00 -10.04
N ALA A 174 -15.13 -24.59 -8.99
CA ALA A 174 -15.20 -23.19 -8.57
C ALA A 174 -13.83 -22.65 -8.15
N GLU A 175 -13.05 -23.42 -7.38
CA GLU A 175 -11.70 -23.04 -6.97
C GLU A 175 -10.74 -22.88 -8.17
N VAL A 176 -10.78 -23.83 -9.12
CA VAL A 176 -9.94 -23.80 -10.32
C VAL A 176 -10.32 -22.63 -11.22
N ALA A 177 -11.62 -22.39 -11.41
CA ALA A 177 -12.12 -21.26 -12.19
C ALA A 177 -11.69 -19.91 -11.57
N GLU A 178 -11.83 -19.76 -10.25
CA GLU A 178 -11.38 -18.55 -9.56
C GLU A 178 -9.87 -18.36 -9.68
N ARG A 179 -9.08 -19.44 -9.63
CA ARG A 179 -7.62 -19.39 -9.81
C ARG A 179 -7.22 -18.91 -11.21
N ILE A 180 -7.92 -19.35 -12.25
CA ILE A 180 -7.72 -18.91 -13.65
C ILE A 180 -7.98 -17.40 -13.76
N GLU A 181 -9.12 -16.94 -13.24
CA GLU A 181 -9.50 -15.53 -13.30
C GLU A 181 -8.51 -14.63 -12.54
N ARG A 182 -8.08 -15.04 -11.34
CA ARG A 182 -7.04 -14.31 -10.57
C ARG A 182 -5.72 -14.19 -11.35
N ARG A 183 -5.31 -15.24 -12.08
CA ARG A 183 -4.05 -15.22 -12.85
C ARG A 183 -4.15 -14.34 -14.09
N ARG A 184 -5.30 -14.35 -14.79
CA ARG A 184 -5.54 -13.49 -15.97
C ARG A 184 -5.54 -12.01 -15.58
N ALA A 185 -6.24 -11.65 -14.51
CA ALA A 185 -6.33 -10.26 -14.03
C ALA A 185 -4.97 -9.64 -13.63
N ALA A 186 -3.99 -10.45 -13.24
CA ALA A 186 -2.69 -9.96 -12.76
C ALA A 186 -1.72 -9.50 -13.87
N LEU A 187 -2.02 -9.72 -15.17
CA LEU A 187 -1.02 -9.65 -16.24
C LEU A 187 -1.24 -8.61 -17.33
N GLU A 188 -2.47 -8.13 -17.55
CA GLU A 188 -2.81 -7.39 -18.77
C GLU A 188 -2.24 -5.95 -18.84
N PRO A 189 -2.32 -5.07 -17.83
CA PRO A 189 -2.04 -3.64 -18.04
C PRO A 189 -0.59 -3.17 -17.76
N LEU A 190 0.33 -4.10 -17.46
CA LEU A 190 1.60 -3.77 -16.81
C LEU A 190 2.61 -2.98 -17.68
N PRO A 191 2.86 -3.33 -18.96
CA PRO A 191 3.81 -2.59 -19.80
C PRO A 191 3.35 -1.17 -20.12
N GLU A 192 2.05 -1.00 -20.40
CA GLU A 192 1.44 0.31 -20.64
C GLU A 192 1.48 1.18 -19.38
N ALA A 193 1.25 0.59 -18.20
CA ALA A 193 1.38 1.30 -16.93
C ALA A 193 2.81 1.84 -16.71
N LEU A 194 3.85 1.05 -17.01
CA LEU A 194 5.24 1.50 -16.88
C LEU A 194 5.55 2.67 -17.83
N GLU A 195 5.04 2.63 -19.05
CA GLU A 195 5.23 3.70 -20.03
C GLU A 195 4.50 4.98 -19.62
N ILE A 196 3.26 4.87 -19.12
CA ILE A 196 2.51 6.00 -18.57
C ILE A 196 3.27 6.64 -17.40
N ILE A 197 3.80 5.84 -16.48
CA ILE A 197 4.61 6.32 -15.35
C ILE A 197 5.87 7.03 -15.85
N ARG A 198 6.53 6.51 -16.89
CA ARG A 198 7.73 7.13 -17.49
C ARG A 198 7.41 8.51 -18.06
N GLN A 199 6.35 8.61 -18.85
CA GLN A 199 5.93 9.84 -19.52
C GLN A 199 5.42 10.89 -18.54
N LEU A 200 4.53 10.51 -17.61
CA LEU A 200 3.87 11.44 -16.68
C LEU A 200 4.69 11.70 -15.42
N GLY A 201 5.53 10.76 -15.02
CA GLY A 201 6.42 10.90 -13.87
C GLY A 201 7.37 12.09 -14.05
N ALA A 202 7.91 12.33 -15.26
CA ALA A 202 8.82 13.44 -15.51
C ALA A 202 8.18 14.83 -15.31
N ILE A 203 6.84 14.94 -15.37
CA ILE A 203 6.09 16.20 -15.45
C ILE A 203 5.40 16.56 -14.13
N GLN A 204 5.86 16.03 -13.00
CA GLN A 204 5.24 16.14 -11.66
C GLN A 204 4.67 17.53 -11.27
N LYS A 205 5.23 18.64 -11.77
CA LYS A 205 4.80 20.01 -11.42
C LYS A 205 3.63 20.56 -12.26
N ARG A 206 3.20 19.89 -13.35
CA ARG A 206 2.17 20.40 -14.30
C ARG A 206 1.21 19.30 -14.77
N LEU A 207 0.71 18.46 -13.87
CA LEU A 207 -0.26 17.40 -14.21
C LEU A 207 -1.69 17.98 -14.27
N THR A 208 -2.41 17.71 -15.37
CA THR A 208 -3.86 17.93 -15.49
C THR A 208 -4.64 16.78 -14.84
N ASP A 209 -5.95 16.93 -14.62
CA ASP A 209 -6.79 15.87 -14.03
C ASP A 209 -6.75 14.57 -14.85
N ALA A 210 -6.74 14.67 -16.18
CA ALA A 210 -6.60 13.53 -17.07
C ALA A 210 -5.24 12.81 -16.91
N HIS A 211 -4.15 13.55 -16.69
CA HIS A 211 -2.85 12.96 -16.39
C HIS A 211 -2.82 12.33 -14.99
N HIS A 212 -3.53 12.90 -14.02
CA HIS A 212 -3.63 12.38 -12.67
C HIS A 212 -4.32 11.01 -12.65
N ALA A 213 -5.46 10.86 -13.33
CA ALA A 213 -6.18 9.60 -13.45
C ALA A 213 -5.33 8.49 -14.09
N LYS A 214 -4.64 8.80 -15.20
CA LYS A 214 -3.73 7.87 -15.88
C LYS A 214 -2.57 7.43 -14.99
N LEU A 215 -1.93 8.37 -14.30
CA LEU A 215 -0.82 8.05 -13.39
C LEU A 215 -1.28 7.20 -12.21
N GLN A 216 -2.45 7.50 -11.65
CA GLN A 216 -3.03 6.71 -10.57
C GLN A 216 -3.34 5.27 -11.00
N TYR A 217 -3.97 5.10 -12.17
CA TYR A 217 -4.20 3.79 -12.75
C TYR A 217 -2.89 3.01 -12.90
N ALA A 218 -1.88 3.65 -13.48
CA ALA A 218 -0.58 3.02 -13.68
C ALA A 218 0.13 2.64 -12.36
N LEU A 219 0.05 3.49 -11.33
CA LEU A 219 0.58 3.16 -10.01
C LEU A 219 -0.15 1.96 -9.38
N ARG A 220 -1.46 1.84 -9.58
CA ARG A 220 -2.23 0.69 -9.08
C ARG A 220 -1.83 -0.63 -9.73
N GLN A 221 -1.46 -0.58 -11.01
CA GLN A 221 -0.98 -1.73 -11.77
C GLN A 221 0.46 -2.13 -11.41
N THR A 222 1.24 -1.22 -10.82
CA THR A 222 2.64 -1.49 -10.45
C THR A 222 2.83 -1.82 -8.98
N ILE A 223 2.06 -1.16 -8.10
CA ILE A 223 2.17 -1.28 -6.65
C ILE A 223 1.19 -2.33 -6.13
N ALA A 224 1.71 -3.34 -5.42
CA ALA A 224 0.90 -4.34 -4.75
C ALA A 224 0.35 -3.84 -3.42
N SER A 225 1.20 -3.18 -2.61
CA SER A 225 0.76 -2.66 -1.31
C SER A 225 1.66 -1.53 -0.82
N ILE A 226 1.05 -0.54 -0.18
CA ILE A 226 1.73 0.47 0.62
C ILE A 226 1.19 0.36 2.04
N ARG A 227 2.05 -0.01 2.99
CA ARG A 227 1.69 -0.11 4.41
C ARG A 227 2.42 0.97 5.17
N VAL A 228 1.71 1.70 6.02
CA VAL A 228 2.29 2.79 6.81
C VAL A 228 1.87 2.66 8.27
N GLY A 229 2.84 2.79 9.16
CA GLY A 229 2.68 2.66 10.59
C GLY A 229 3.43 3.74 11.35
N VAL A 230 3.22 3.70 12.67
CA VAL A 230 4.01 4.47 13.63
C VAL A 230 4.42 3.59 14.79
N ARG A 231 5.59 3.84 15.35
CA ARG A 231 6.08 3.17 16.55
C ARG A 231 6.72 4.17 17.49
N LYS A 232 6.84 3.79 18.76
CA LYS A 232 7.72 4.51 19.69
C LYS A 232 9.15 4.07 19.41
N ALA A 233 10.03 5.04 19.20
CA ALA A 233 11.45 4.81 19.03
C ALA A 233 12.22 5.63 20.06
N THR A 234 13.38 5.13 20.46
CA THR A 234 14.25 5.79 21.43
C THR A 234 15.63 5.94 20.82
N MET A 235 16.20 7.13 20.96
CA MET A 235 17.58 7.44 20.59
C MET A 235 18.21 8.15 21.78
N GLY A 236 19.29 7.60 22.34
CA GLY A 236 19.79 8.04 23.65
C GLY A 236 18.67 7.99 24.72
N SER A 237 18.43 9.13 25.38
CA SER A 237 17.31 9.33 26.33
C SER A 237 16.08 10.01 25.71
N LEU A 238 16.06 10.19 24.38
CA LEU A 238 14.95 10.80 23.66
C LEU A 238 14.01 9.73 23.09
N THR A 239 12.81 9.63 23.66
CA THR A 239 11.70 8.87 23.05
C THR A 239 10.91 9.76 22.11
N TYR A 240 10.56 9.24 20.93
CA TYR A 240 9.77 9.94 19.93
C TYR A 240 8.89 8.98 19.12
N ARG A 241 7.89 9.55 18.45
CA ARG A 241 7.05 8.83 17.48
C ARG A 241 7.73 8.81 16.12
N GLU A 242 8.02 7.61 15.65
CA GLU A 242 8.65 7.32 14.37
C GLU A 242 7.61 6.75 13.41
N HIS A 243 7.54 7.32 12.20
CA HIS A 243 6.77 6.74 11.10
C HIS A 243 7.64 5.74 10.37
N PHE A 244 7.02 4.66 9.93
CA PHE A 244 7.67 3.66 9.10
C PHE A 244 6.66 3.15 8.09
N GLY A 245 7.14 2.52 7.04
CA GLY A 245 6.28 1.85 6.09
C GLY A 245 7.01 0.85 5.23
N GLU A 246 6.23 0.16 4.41
CA GLU A 246 6.68 -0.81 3.43
C GLU A 246 5.98 -0.54 2.10
N LEU A 247 6.77 -0.46 1.05
CA LEU A 247 6.29 -0.44 -0.33
C LEU A 247 6.62 -1.79 -0.97
N ARG A 248 5.61 -2.43 -1.57
CA ARG A 248 5.76 -3.65 -2.35
C ARG A 248 5.20 -3.43 -3.74
N PHE A 249 5.97 -3.82 -4.74
CA PHE A 249 5.50 -3.90 -6.11
C PHE A 249 4.83 -5.25 -6.36
N HIS A 250 4.05 -5.34 -7.44
CA HIS A 250 3.51 -6.62 -7.89
C HIS A 250 4.63 -7.61 -8.16
N ASN A 251 4.36 -8.88 -7.83
CA ASN A 251 5.35 -9.95 -7.92
C ASN A 251 5.88 -10.15 -9.35
N ALA A 252 5.08 -9.77 -10.36
CA ALA A 252 5.49 -9.78 -11.77
C ALA A 252 6.58 -8.75 -12.12
N LEU A 253 6.71 -7.67 -11.33
CA LEU A 253 7.69 -6.61 -11.55
C LEU A 253 8.96 -6.81 -10.71
N LEU A 254 8.78 -7.01 -9.41
CA LEU A 254 9.85 -7.10 -8.42
C LEU A 254 9.50 -8.18 -7.41
N PRO A 255 9.84 -9.45 -7.69
CA PRO A 255 9.42 -10.57 -6.88
C PRO A 255 9.96 -10.48 -5.45
N GLY A 256 9.07 -10.57 -4.46
CA GLY A 256 9.42 -10.65 -3.03
C GLY A 256 10.17 -9.45 -2.43
N LYS A 257 10.47 -8.41 -3.21
CA LYS A 257 11.25 -7.25 -2.74
C LYS A 257 10.37 -6.30 -1.93
N VAL A 258 10.75 -6.08 -0.68
CA VAL A 258 10.12 -5.09 0.19
C VAL A 258 11.03 -3.86 0.27
N ILE A 259 10.47 -2.70 -0.07
CA ILE A 259 11.19 -1.42 0.01
C ILE A 259 10.78 -0.72 1.31
N PRO A 260 11.72 -0.50 2.25
CA PRO A 260 11.41 0.19 3.48
C PRO A 260 11.14 1.68 3.21
N ILE A 261 10.09 2.21 3.82
CA ILE A 261 9.75 3.64 3.82
C ILE A 261 10.19 4.21 5.18
N PRO A 262 11.33 4.93 5.24
CA PRO A 262 11.88 5.40 6.52
C PRO A 262 11.16 6.67 7.05
N ASP A 263 11.33 6.99 8.33
CA ASP A 263 10.74 8.20 8.96
C ASP A 263 11.19 9.48 8.27
N GLU A 264 12.43 9.51 7.77
CA GLU A 264 12.99 10.61 6.99
C GLU A 264 12.24 10.81 5.67
N ALA A 265 11.58 9.79 5.13
CA ALA A 265 10.79 9.92 3.93
C ALA A 265 9.41 10.50 4.25
N ILE A 266 8.71 9.94 5.25
CA ILE A 266 7.26 10.16 5.44
C ILE A 266 6.87 10.86 6.75
N GLY A 267 7.76 10.85 7.74
CA GLY A 267 7.50 11.35 9.08
C GLY A 267 7.51 12.88 9.17
N VAL A 268 7.41 13.38 10.39
CA VAL A 268 7.59 14.82 10.67
C VAL A 268 9.09 15.13 10.63
N ARG A 269 9.47 16.26 10.03
CA ARG A 269 10.86 16.72 10.00
C ARG A 269 11.45 16.74 11.41
N LYS A 270 12.52 15.98 11.63
CA LYS A 270 13.20 15.86 12.93
C LYS A 270 14.42 16.78 12.94
N ILE A 271 14.19 18.07 13.13
CA ILE A 271 15.25 19.11 13.15
C ILE A 271 16.43 18.71 14.05
N TRP A 272 16.18 18.08 15.19
CA TRP A 272 17.23 17.64 16.11
C TRP A 272 18.19 16.58 15.50
N ARG A 273 17.75 15.75 14.55
CA ARG A 273 18.62 14.85 13.77
C ARG A 273 19.49 15.63 12.79
N GLU A 274 18.89 16.59 12.10
CA GLU A 274 19.58 17.44 11.12
C GLU A 274 20.68 18.28 11.78
N ILE A 275 20.42 18.82 12.98
CA ILE A 275 21.44 19.50 13.78
C ILE A 275 22.59 18.54 14.11
N GLY A 276 22.30 17.31 14.54
CA GLY A 276 23.35 16.32 14.81
C GLY A 276 24.22 16.01 13.58
N ALA A 277 23.60 15.92 12.39
CA ALA A 277 24.33 15.73 11.14
C ALA A 277 25.17 16.97 10.76
N MET A 278 24.61 18.16 10.93
CA MET A 278 25.29 19.43 10.66
C MET A 278 26.56 19.58 11.49
N VAL A 279 26.53 19.27 12.80
CA VAL A 279 27.71 19.43 13.67
C VAL A 279 28.88 18.53 13.28
N ARG A 280 28.63 17.37 12.66
CA ARG A 280 29.71 16.49 12.19
C ARG A 280 30.56 17.11 11.07
N GLY A 281 30.03 18.12 10.37
CA GLY A 281 30.75 18.84 9.31
C GLY A 281 31.30 20.20 9.74
N ILE A 282 31.28 20.52 11.04
CA ILE A 282 31.77 21.81 11.56
C ILE A 282 33.00 21.56 12.45
N ASP A 283 34.13 22.18 12.11
CA ASP A 283 35.40 22.05 12.84
C ASP A 283 35.47 22.88 14.15
N ARG A 284 34.37 23.56 14.49
CA ARG A 284 34.22 24.37 15.70
C ARG A 284 32.96 23.99 16.47
N PRO A 285 32.87 24.27 17.78
CA PRO A 285 31.64 24.08 18.53
C PRO A 285 30.46 24.82 17.89
N LEU A 286 29.36 24.10 17.69
CA LEU A 286 28.08 24.63 17.24
C LEU A 286 27.57 25.64 18.27
N ARG A 287 27.18 26.83 17.80
CA ARG A 287 26.53 27.86 18.61
C ARG A 287 25.03 27.89 18.33
N LEU A 288 24.27 28.45 19.27
CA LEU A 288 22.82 28.68 19.11
C LEU A 288 22.51 29.54 17.87
N THR A 289 23.36 30.51 17.57
CA THR A 289 23.24 31.37 16.38
C THR A 289 23.31 30.58 15.07
N ASP A 290 24.15 29.55 15.00
CA ASP A 290 24.27 28.69 13.81
C ASP A 290 22.96 27.91 13.58
N VAL A 291 22.31 27.46 14.66
CA VAL A 291 21.02 26.75 14.58
C VAL A 291 19.89 27.71 14.20
N CYS A 292 19.87 28.92 14.75
CA CYS A 292 18.91 29.96 14.35
C CYS A 292 19.03 30.27 12.85
N LEU A 293 20.26 30.41 12.34
CA LEU A 293 20.54 30.62 10.92
C LEU A 293 20.04 29.44 10.08
N TYR A 294 20.35 28.21 10.48
CA TYR A 294 19.89 27.00 9.79
C TYR A 294 18.36 26.89 9.70
N LEU A 295 17.67 27.30 10.78
CA LEU A 295 16.21 27.27 10.85
C LEU A 295 15.54 28.48 10.18
N GLY A 296 16.32 29.50 9.79
CA GLY A 296 15.79 30.76 9.26
C GLY A 296 14.91 31.50 10.27
N THR A 297 15.22 31.38 11.56
CA THR A 297 14.45 31.99 12.66
C THR A 297 15.34 32.87 13.54
N LYS A 298 14.77 33.92 14.13
CA LYS A 298 15.42 34.72 15.17
C LYS A 298 15.12 34.19 16.58
N ASP A 299 14.26 33.19 16.71
CA ASP A 299 13.86 32.63 18.00
C ASP A 299 14.90 31.64 18.55
N HIS A 300 15.69 32.12 19.51
CA HIS A 300 16.68 31.32 20.23
C HIS A 300 16.06 30.21 21.09
N SER A 301 14.80 30.35 21.52
CA SER A 301 14.12 29.34 22.34
C SER A 301 13.82 28.07 21.52
N LEU A 302 13.35 28.25 20.29
CA LEU A 302 13.11 27.15 19.34
C LEU A 302 14.42 26.44 18.98
N ALA A 303 15.48 27.20 18.70
CA ALA A 303 16.81 26.63 18.44
C ALA A 303 17.31 25.81 19.64
N SER A 304 17.21 26.38 20.86
CA SER A 304 17.60 25.72 22.10
C SER A 304 16.81 24.44 22.37
N TYR A 305 15.50 24.44 22.08
CA TYR A 305 14.66 23.25 22.17
C TYR A 305 15.19 22.09 21.31
N HIS A 306 15.55 22.36 20.05
CA HIS A 306 16.06 21.32 19.16
C HIS A 306 17.47 20.85 19.53
N VAL A 307 18.34 21.76 19.98
CA VAL A 307 19.67 21.41 20.49
C VAL A 307 19.57 20.52 21.72
N ARG A 308 18.71 20.84 22.70
CA ARG A 308 18.47 19.97 23.87
C ARG A 308 18.00 18.58 23.47
N ARG A 309 17.14 18.47 22.46
CA ARG A 309 16.70 17.17 21.94
C ARG A 309 17.84 16.41 21.26
N ALA A 310 18.71 17.09 20.52
CA ALA A 310 19.89 16.47 19.90
C ALA A 310 20.88 15.96 20.97
N VAL A 311 21.07 16.71 22.07
CA VAL A 311 21.85 16.25 23.23
C VAL A 311 21.21 15.02 23.87
N ARG A 312 19.90 15.05 24.15
CA ARG A 312 19.17 13.88 24.68
C ARG A 312 19.24 12.67 23.75
N ALA A 313 19.26 12.91 22.43
CA ALA A 313 19.44 11.87 21.44
C ALA A 313 20.87 11.29 21.40
N GLY A 314 21.80 11.83 22.19
CA GLY A 314 23.20 11.44 22.18
C GLY A 314 23.96 11.93 20.95
N LEU A 315 23.38 12.82 20.14
CA LEU A 315 24.03 13.34 18.92
C LEU A 315 25.03 14.45 19.22
N LEU A 316 24.81 15.18 20.31
CA LEU A 316 25.62 16.32 20.73
C LEU A 316 26.03 16.20 22.19
N ARG A 317 27.21 16.70 22.51
CA ARG A 317 27.64 16.97 23.89
C ARG A 317 28.02 18.43 24.06
N LYS A 318 27.73 18.98 25.23
CA LYS A 318 28.07 20.37 25.57
C LYS A 318 29.57 20.48 25.85
N VAL A 319 30.24 21.49 25.30
CA VAL A 319 31.66 21.73 25.51
C VAL A 319 31.86 22.78 26.62
N GLY A 320 32.24 22.31 27.81
CA GLY A 320 32.82 23.11 28.91
C GLY A 320 32.19 24.47 29.20
N TRP A 321 33.00 25.37 29.76
CA TRP A 321 32.62 26.74 30.14
C TRP A 321 32.52 27.72 28.96
N VAL A 322 33.21 27.43 27.85
CA VAL A 322 33.31 28.29 26.65
C VAL A 322 31.97 28.37 25.88
N GLY A 323 31.05 27.44 26.14
CA GLY A 323 29.74 27.39 25.52
C GLY A 323 29.77 26.78 24.12
N GLY A 324 28.76 25.97 23.79
CA GLY A 324 28.61 25.33 22.48
C GLY A 324 28.46 23.81 22.56
N TRP A 325 28.24 23.20 21.40
CA TRP A 325 28.01 21.76 21.27
C TRP A 325 28.89 21.16 20.18
N VAL A 326 29.44 19.98 20.44
CA VAL A 326 30.16 19.17 19.44
C VAL A 326 29.46 17.85 19.24
N ALA A 327 29.70 17.21 18.10
CA ALA A 327 29.17 15.89 17.82
C ALA A 327 29.68 14.90 18.87
N THR A 328 28.81 14.00 19.31
CA THR A 328 29.25 12.81 20.05
C THR A 328 29.95 11.88 19.06
N GLY A 329 31.14 11.40 19.43
CA GLY A 329 31.97 10.49 18.62
C GLY A 329 31.30 9.16 18.36
#